data_AF-C5LGC6-F1
#
_entry.id   AF-C5LGC6-F1
#
_cell.length_a   1.000
_cell.length_b   1.000
_cell.length_c   1.000
_cell.angle_alpha   90.00
_cell.angle_beta   90.00
_cell.angle_gamma   90.00
#
_symmetry.space_group_name_H-M   'P 1'
#
loop_
_entity.id
_entity.type
_entity.pdbx_description
1 polymer ?
#
loop_
_entity_poly.entity_id
_entity_poly.type
_entity_poly.pdbx_seq_one_letter_code
_entity_poly.pdbx_strand_id
1 'polypeptide(L)'
;MGDVHYDPIGRPFSPKLVFFEDVVALQHWLDQRSWKPTNVDGVTIYGYALYAHNVGHVMYDALYPLFVSMIRFGYGDADVNVLMKVEDRFNGKKFLCDEFWPKFGGGKYSRLNDLTRPIYRFQRVIVGSRKMAHRSFNTDTTMPGSYTYENSLYMYTQRILARYGINDVASSRGSSVVPIDHGENGCRGVIVDNKRFTDTERAMLESIAAHSAEDLDCDITFIR
;
A
#
# COMPACT_ATOMS: atom_id res chain seq x y z
N MET A 1 -0.50 -1.82 26.02
CA MET A 1 -1.63 -0.95 26.38
C MET A 1 -1.41 0.33 25.61
N GLY A 2 -2.23 0.59 24.59
CA GLY A 2 -2.06 1.76 23.72
C GLY A 2 -2.85 2.92 24.28
N ASP A 3 -2.21 4.05 24.50
CA ASP A 3 -2.85 5.29 24.94
C ASP A 3 -3.83 5.76 23.86
N VAL A 4 -5.10 5.41 24.02
CA VAL A 4 -6.25 5.88 23.21
C VAL A 4 -6.53 7.38 23.46
N HIS A 5 -5.72 8.01 24.31
CA HIS A 5 -5.90 9.37 24.79
C HIS A 5 -5.24 10.43 23.92
N TYR A 6 -4.59 10.06 22.80
CA TYR A 6 -3.86 11.04 21.98
C TYR A 6 -4.21 10.91 20.49
N ASP A 7 -4.35 12.07 19.84
CA ASP A 7 -4.61 12.19 18.41
C ASP A 7 -3.35 11.84 17.60
N PRO A 8 -3.44 11.74 16.26
CA PRO A 8 -2.32 11.33 15.42
C PRO A 8 -1.10 12.28 15.41
N ILE A 9 -1.16 13.42 16.11
CA ILE A 9 -0.07 14.40 16.30
C ILE A 9 0.31 14.59 17.78
N GLY A 10 -0.17 13.72 18.67
CA GLY A 10 0.21 13.68 20.09
C GLY A 10 -0.55 14.65 21.00
N ARG A 11 -1.69 15.21 20.57
CA ARG A 11 -2.55 16.02 21.45
C ARG A 11 -3.57 15.15 22.16
N PRO A 12 -4.01 15.51 23.39
CA PRO A 12 -5.08 14.78 24.06
C PRO A 12 -6.33 14.65 23.17
N PHE A 13 -6.66 13.43 22.76
CA PHE A 13 -7.85 13.12 21.99
C PHE A 13 -9.05 13.10 22.92
N SER A 14 -9.70 14.26 23.04
CA SER A 14 -11.01 14.41 23.69
C SER A 14 -12.05 14.72 22.62
N PRO A 15 -12.51 13.71 21.86
CA PRO A 15 -13.52 13.93 20.85
C PRO A 15 -14.78 14.47 21.53
N LYS A 16 -15.44 15.46 20.92
CA LYS A 16 -16.78 15.85 21.35
C LYS A 16 -17.71 14.67 21.07
N LEU A 17 -18.04 13.93 22.11
CA LEU A 17 -19.04 12.87 22.04
C LEU A 17 -20.41 13.53 21.91
N VAL A 18 -21.16 13.12 20.90
CA VAL A 18 -22.55 13.51 20.73
C VAL A 18 -23.36 12.23 20.73
N PHE A 19 -24.29 12.13 21.67
CA PHE A 19 -25.17 10.98 21.81
C PHE A 19 -26.48 11.26 21.09
N PHE A 20 -27.02 10.24 20.43
CA PHE A 20 -28.28 10.29 19.70
C PHE A 20 -29.21 9.23 20.26
N GLU A 21 -30.50 9.58 20.39
CA GLU A 21 -31.52 8.67 20.91
C GLU A 21 -31.80 7.51 19.93
N ASP A 22 -31.71 7.78 18.63
CA ASP A 22 -31.87 6.79 17.57
C ASP A 22 -31.10 7.17 16.27
N VAL A 23 -31.18 6.30 15.27
CA VAL A 23 -30.55 6.49 13.95
C VAL A 23 -31.17 7.67 13.18
N VAL A 24 -32.45 7.99 13.42
CA VAL A 24 -33.15 9.09 12.76
C VAL A 24 -32.64 10.43 13.27
N ALA A 25 -32.44 10.56 14.58
CA ALA A 25 -31.83 11.73 15.22
C ALA A 25 -30.39 11.94 14.75
N LEU A 26 -29.60 10.86 14.62
CA LEU A 26 -28.27 10.92 14.00
C LEU A 26 -28.35 11.42 12.54
N GLN A 27 -29.26 10.86 11.74
CA GLN A 27 -29.41 11.23 10.34
C GLN A 27 -29.81 12.70 10.18
N HIS A 28 -30.80 13.17 10.94
CA HIS A 28 -31.23 14.57 10.94
C HIS A 28 -30.10 15.52 11.39
N TRP A 29 -29.34 15.13 12.41
CA TRP A 29 -28.17 15.90 12.86
C TRP A 29 -27.04 15.95 11.82
N LEU A 30 -26.86 14.90 11.02
CA LEU A 30 -25.95 14.90 9.87
C LEU A 30 -26.48 15.79 8.74
N ASP A 31 -27.78 15.73 8.45
CA ASP A 31 -28.43 16.48 7.37
C ASP A 31 -28.48 17.99 7.63
N GLN A 32 -28.55 18.40 8.90
CA GLN A 32 -28.46 19.81 9.30
C GLN A 32 -27.06 20.40 9.14
N ARG A 33 -26.03 19.59 8.92
CA ARG A 33 -24.70 20.10 8.59
C ARG A 33 -24.56 20.31 7.10
N SER A 34 -23.97 21.43 6.73
CA SER A 34 -23.61 21.75 5.34
C SER A 34 -22.54 20.83 4.75
N TRP A 35 -21.98 19.91 5.54
CA TRP A 35 -20.91 19.03 5.11
C TRP A 35 -21.49 17.79 4.43
N LYS A 36 -21.59 17.85 3.10
CA LYS A 36 -21.83 16.64 2.32
C LYS A 36 -20.58 15.75 2.39
N PRO A 37 -20.67 14.52 2.94
CA PRO A 37 -19.54 13.61 2.99
C PRO A 37 -19.09 13.30 1.56
N THR A 38 -17.78 13.20 1.36
CA THR A 38 -17.22 12.67 0.11
C THR A 38 -17.30 11.15 0.18
N ASN A 39 -18.18 10.56 -0.64
CA ASN A 39 -18.31 9.12 -0.72
C ASN A 39 -17.12 8.54 -1.49
N VAL A 40 -16.55 7.47 -0.96
CA VAL A 40 -15.46 6.70 -1.58
C VAL A 40 -15.96 5.28 -1.79
N ASP A 41 -16.26 4.96 -3.05
CA ASP A 41 -16.77 3.67 -3.47
C ASP A 41 -15.67 2.60 -3.54
N GLY A 42 -16.07 1.34 -3.45
CA GLY A 42 -15.19 0.18 -3.49
C GLY A 42 -14.52 -0.13 -2.15
N VAL A 43 -13.40 -0.86 -2.22
CA VAL A 43 -12.63 -1.30 -1.06
C VAL A 43 -11.42 -0.40 -0.91
N THR A 44 -11.27 0.19 0.27
CA THR A 44 -10.11 1.03 0.59
C THR A 44 -9.24 0.34 1.62
N ILE A 45 -7.94 0.18 1.35
CA ILE A 45 -6.96 -0.16 2.39
C ILE A 45 -6.45 1.12 3.04
N TYR A 46 -6.43 1.15 4.37
CA TYR A 46 -5.93 2.26 5.14
C TYR A 46 -4.78 1.83 6.05
N GLY A 47 -3.63 2.50 5.90
CA GLY A 47 -2.46 2.27 6.74
C GLY A 47 -1.60 3.49 6.97
N TYR A 48 -0.44 3.23 7.56
CA TYR A 48 0.54 4.23 7.94
C TYR A 48 1.93 3.80 7.49
N ALA A 49 2.74 4.74 7.01
CA ALA A 49 4.13 4.50 6.67
C ALA A 49 5.03 5.54 7.32
N LEU A 50 6.06 5.03 7.99
CA LEU A 50 7.23 5.79 8.43
C LEU A 50 8.30 5.71 7.33
N TYR A 51 9.15 6.74 7.24
CA TYR A 51 10.33 6.72 6.35
C TYR A 51 10.00 6.33 4.90
N ALA A 52 9.04 7.01 4.28
CA ALA A 52 8.57 6.71 2.92
C ALA A 52 9.64 6.77 1.81
N HIS A 53 10.82 7.33 2.10
CA HIS A 53 12.00 7.28 1.23
C HIS A 53 12.72 5.91 1.23
N ASN A 54 12.28 4.94 2.04
CA ASN A 54 12.92 3.64 2.17
C ASN A 54 12.02 2.53 1.63
N VAL A 55 12.52 1.80 0.63
CA VAL A 55 11.82 0.68 0.00
C VAL A 55 11.31 -0.38 0.99
N GLY A 56 12.09 -0.71 2.02
CA GLY A 56 11.69 -1.67 3.05
C GLY A 56 10.45 -1.21 3.80
N HIS A 57 10.42 0.06 4.19
CA HIS A 57 9.28 0.64 4.91
C HIS A 57 8.04 0.78 4.02
N VAL A 58 8.22 1.16 2.75
CA VAL A 58 7.12 1.30 1.79
C VAL A 58 6.47 -0.04 1.46
N MET A 59 7.28 -1.06 1.20
CA MET A 59 6.79 -2.37 0.74
C MET A 59 6.40 -3.28 1.90
N TYR A 60 7.24 -3.42 2.92
CA TYR A 60 7.12 -4.51 3.90
C TYR A 60 6.57 -4.08 5.26
N ASP A 61 6.87 -2.85 5.71
CA ASP A 61 6.34 -2.38 6.99
C ASP A 61 4.95 -1.76 6.86
N ALA A 62 4.66 -1.15 5.71
CA ALA A 62 3.40 -0.49 5.43
C ALA A 62 2.41 -1.37 4.64
N LEU A 63 2.77 -1.79 3.42
CA LEU A 63 1.81 -2.36 2.48
C LEU A 63 1.58 -3.87 2.66
N TYR A 64 2.63 -4.64 2.91
CA TYR A 64 2.50 -6.08 3.14
C TYR A 64 1.53 -6.45 4.28
N PRO A 65 1.55 -5.79 5.46
CA PRO A 65 0.58 -6.08 6.52
C PRO A 65 -0.85 -5.73 6.12
N LEU A 66 -1.07 -4.70 5.30
CA LEU A 66 -2.39 -4.40 4.75
C LEU A 66 -2.86 -5.49 3.79
N PHE A 67 -1.97 -6.01 2.96
CA PHE A 67 -2.27 -7.11 2.06
C PHE A 67 -2.65 -8.40 2.82
N VAL A 68 -1.96 -8.72 3.91
CA VAL A 68 -2.35 -9.84 4.79
C VAL A 68 -3.78 -9.65 5.30
N SER A 69 -4.16 -8.44 5.68
CA SER A 69 -5.56 -8.13 6.05
C SER A 69 -6.51 -8.22 4.86
N MET A 70 -6.12 -7.80 3.65
CA MET A 70 -6.92 -7.98 2.44
C MET A 70 -7.26 -9.45 2.22
N ILE A 71 -6.27 -10.35 2.29
CA ILE A 71 -6.50 -11.80 2.16
C ILE A 71 -7.51 -12.28 3.21
N ARG A 72 -7.34 -11.89 4.48
CA ARG A 72 -8.24 -12.30 5.58
C ARG A 72 -9.69 -11.92 5.37
N PHE A 73 -9.94 -10.80 4.71
CA PHE A 73 -11.29 -10.32 4.42
C PHE A 73 -11.79 -10.71 3.02
N GLY A 74 -11.05 -11.58 2.30
CA GLY A 74 -11.46 -12.08 0.97
C GLY A 74 -11.20 -11.12 -0.18
N TYR A 75 -10.27 -10.17 -0.03
CA TYR A 75 -9.94 -9.13 -1.02
C TYR A 75 -8.52 -9.25 -1.59
N GLY A 76 -7.85 -10.39 -1.46
CA GLY A 76 -6.46 -10.58 -1.93
C GLY A 76 -6.25 -10.20 -3.41
N ASP A 77 -7.23 -10.53 -4.26
CA ASP A 77 -7.16 -10.30 -5.71
C ASP A 77 -7.85 -9.00 -6.15
N ALA A 78 -8.54 -8.30 -5.24
CA ALA A 78 -9.33 -7.13 -5.60
C ALA A 78 -8.45 -5.92 -5.96
N ASP A 79 -8.92 -5.09 -6.89
CA ASP A 79 -8.49 -3.71 -6.97
C ASP A 79 -8.97 -2.98 -5.69
N VAL A 80 -8.07 -2.22 -5.08
CA VAL A 80 -8.34 -1.46 -3.87
C VAL A 80 -7.86 -0.04 -4.02
N ASN A 81 -8.60 0.89 -3.45
CA ASN A 81 -8.09 2.24 -3.19
C ASN A 81 -7.05 2.15 -2.07
N VAL A 82 -5.99 2.93 -2.17
CA VAL A 82 -4.92 2.98 -1.17
C VAL A 82 -4.94 4.34 -0.49
N LEU A 83 -5.29 4.36 0.78
CA LEU A 83 -5.25 5.54 1.63
C LEU A 83 -4.12 5.38 2.65
N MET A 84 -3.10 6.22 2.60
CA MET A 84 -1.94 6.08 3.49
C MET A 84 -1.69 7.36 4.26
N LYS A 85 -1.55 7.26 5.58
CA LYS A 85 -0.90 8.31 6.35
C LYS A 85 0.61 8.16 6.15
N VAL A 86 1.26 9.20 5.67
CA VAL A 86 2.72 9.24 5.50
C VAL A 86 3.26 10.25 6.50
N GLU A 87 4.18 9.83 7.37
CA GLU A 87 4.91 10.78 8.21
C GLU A 87 5.94 11.49 7.34
N ASP A 88 5.53 12.61 6.77
CA ASP A 88 6.36 13.41 5.90
C ASP A 88 7.04 14.52 6.71
N ARG A 89 8.32 14.33 7.04
CA ARG A 89 9.18 15.41 7.56
C ARG A 89 9.81 16.24 6.43
N PHE A 90 9.49 15.95 5.17
CA PHE A 90 10.17 16.49 4.00
C PHE A 90 9.16 17.08 2.99
N ASN A 91 8.45 18.13 3.40
CA ASN A 91 7.75 19.14 2.57
C ASN A 91 7.45 18.75 1.11
N GLY A 92 6.44 17.90 0.88
CA GLY A 92 5.82 17.75 -0.44
C GLY A 92 6.69 17.04 -1.48
N LYS A 93 7.77 16.37 -1.06
CA LYS A 93 8.58 15.56 -1.97
C LYS A 93 7.80 14.32 -2.40
N LYS A 94 7.88 13.98 -3.70
CA LYS A 94 7.49 12.65 -4.18
C LYS A 94 8.44 11.61 -3.60
N PHE A 95 7.89 10.50 -3.13
CA PHE A 95 8.61 9.34 -2.64
C PHE A 95 8.23 8.11 -3.45
N LEU A 96 9.06 7.08 -3.35
CA LEU A 96 8.80 5.72 -3.82
C LEU A 96 7.37 5.23 -3.58
N CYS A 97 6.77 5.59 -2.44
CA CYS A 97 5.42 5.18 -2.11
C CYS A 97 4.33 5.76 -3.04
N ASP A 98 4.55 6.95 -3.61
CA ASP A 98 3.61 7.59 -4.54
C ASP A 98 3.59 6.92 -5.91
N GLU A 99 4.66 6.22 -6.27
CA GLU A 99 4.74 5.45 -7.51
C GLU A 99 4.29 3.99 -7.28
N PHE A 100 4.72 3.41 -6.15
CA PHE A 100 4.50 2.00 -5.85
C PHE A 100 3.06 1.68 -5.41
N TRP A 101 2.47 2.46 -4.50
CA TRP A 101 1.16 2.15 -3.92
C TRP A 101 -0.02 2.25 -4.89
N PRO A 102 -0.09 3.24 -5.81
CA PRO A 102 -1.15 3.25 -6.82
C PRO A 102 -1.12 2.00 -7.69
N LYS A 103 0.08 1.60 -8.16
CA LYS A 103 0.25 0.38 -8.96
C LYS A 103 -0.18 -0.87 -8.19
N PHE A 104 0.22 -0.99 -6.93
CA PHE A 104 -0.20 -2.12 -6.08
C PHE A 104 -1.72 -2.20 -5.89
N GLY A 105 -2.35 -1.05 -5.64
CA GLY A 105 -3.77 -0.93 -5.37
C GLY A 105 -4.62 -1.25 -6.59
N GLY A 106 -4.26 -0.72 -7.76
CA GLY A 106 -5.09 -0.76 -8.97
C GLY A 106 -6.28 0.21 -8.94
N GLY A 107 -6.64 0.73 -7.76
CA GLY A 107 -7.65 1.77 -7.57
C GLY A 107 -7.03 3.16 -7.33
N LYS A 108 -7.80 4.04 -6.67
CA LYS A 108 -7.36 5.41 -6.36
C LYS A 108 -6.31 5.39 -5.24
N TYR A 109 -5.27 6.20 -5.39
CA TYR A 109 -4.29 6.48 -4.34
C TYR A 109 -4.54 7.86 -3.72
N SER A 110 -4.45 7.97 -2.41
CA SER A 110 -4.47 9.25 -1.70
C SER A 110 -3.61 9.19 -0.45
N ARG A 111 -2.89 10.27 -0.15
CA ARG A 111 -2.31 10.46 1.19
C ARG A 111 -3.37 11.03 2.11
N LEU A 112 -3.37 10.60 3.37
CA LEU A 112 -4.32 11.09 4.38
C LEU A 112 -4.22 12.62 4.55
N ASN A 113 -3.00 13.16 4.46
CA ASN A 113 -2.74 14.59 4.61
C ASN A 113 -3.23 15.42 3.42
N ASP A 114 -3.48 14.80 2.26
CA ASP A 114 -3.94 15.48 1.04
C ASP A 114 -5.48 15.54 0.96
N LEU A 115 -6.16 14.90 1.91
CA LEU A 115 -7.60 14.92 1.98
C LEU A 115 -8.11 16.31 2.43
N THR A 116 -8.70 17.05 1.50
CA THR A 116 -9.14 18.46 1.74
C THR A 116 -10.54 18.61 2.31
N ARG A 117 -11.38 17.57 2.23
CA ARG A 117 -12.77 17.59 2.69
C ARG A 117 -12.85 17.21 4.18
N PRO A 118 -13.82 17.75 4.93
CA PRO A 118 -13.93 17.49 6.37
C PRO A 118 -14.41 16.07 6.69
N ILE A 119 -15.16 15.43 5.78
CA ILE A 119 -15.74 14.10 6.02
C ILE A 119 -15.63 13.25 4.75
N TYR A 120 -15.06 12.05 4.91
CA TYR A 120 -15.05 11.00 3.91
C TYR A 120 -15.86 9.81 4.43
N ARG A 121 -16.71 9.25 3.57
CA ARG A 121 -17.50 8.05 3.86
C ARG A 121 -17.05 6.94 2.92
N PHE A 122 -16.38 5.94 3.47
CA PHE A 122 -15.90 4.79 2.71
C PHE A 122 -16.97 3.71 2.66
N GLN A 123 -17.22 3.13 1.48
CA GLN A 123 -18.12 1.98 1.35
C GLN A 123 -17.57 0.77 2.13
N ARG A 124 -16.27 0.49 1.98
CA ARG A 124 -15.54 -0.49 2.78
C ARG A 124 -14.13 0.01 3.07
N VAL A 125 -13.68 -0.16 4.31
CA VAL A 125 -12.31 0.16 4.70
C VAL A 125 -11.68 -1.00 5.46
N ILE A 126 -10.49 -1.42 5.02
CA ILE A 126 -9.65 -2.42 5.69
C ILE A 126 -8.53 -1.66 6.38
N VAL A 127 -8.50 -1.70 7.71
CA VAL A 127 -7.55 -0.94 8.53
C VAL A 127 -6.56 -1.87 9.21
N GLY A 128 -5.30 -1.83 8.78
CA GLY A 128 -4.16 -2.45 9.45
C GLY A 128 -4.25 -3.96 9.71
N SER A 129 -3.17 -4.52 10.26
CA SER A 129 -3.09 -5.90 10.77
C SER A 129 -2.78 -5.96 12.27
N ARG A 130 -2.85 -4.82 12.97
CA ARG A 130 -2.39 -4.56 14.35
C ARG A 130 -0.87 -4.72 14.60
N LYS A 131 -0.06 -5.28 13.68
CA LYS A 131 1.40 -5.42 13.82
C LYS A 131 2.12 -4.95 12.56
N MET A 132 2.94 -3.90 12.68
CA MET A 132 3.86 -3.46 11.63
C MET A 132 5.12 -4.32 11.62
N ALA A 133 5.71 -4.48 10.43
CA ALA A 133 6.87 -5.32 10.15
C ALA A 133 6.62 -6.81 10.45
N HIS A 134 6.39 -7.61 9.40
CA HIS A 134 6.62 -9.06 9.47
C HIS A 134 8.12 -9.27 9.52
N ARG A 135 8.57 -9.13 10.73
CA ARG A 135 9.91 -9.39 11.08
C ARG A 135 9.98 -10.96 11.05
N SER A 136 10.88 -11.66 10.32
CA SER A 136 11.29 -13.08 10.54
C SER A 136 12.84 -13.31 10.60
N PHE A 137 13.43 -13.97 11.64
CA PHE A 137 14.88 -13.97 12.01
C PHE A 137 15.50 -15.38 12.30
N ASN A 138 15.03 -16.51 11.70
CA ASN A 138 14.92 -17.89 12.26
C ASN A 138 13.74 -18.63 11.66
N THR A 139 13.76 -19.95 11.62
CA THR A 139 12.63 -20.88 11.51
C THR A 139 12.19 -21.40 12.89
N ASP A 140 13.06 -21.25 13.91
CA ASP A 140 12.76 -21.15 15.36
C ASP A 140 12.93 -19.72 15.92
N THR A 141 13.41 -18.81 15.07
CA THR A 141 13.38 -17.36 15.30
C THR A 141 12.62 -16.68 14.17
N THR A 142 11.56 -17.34 13.71
CA THR A 142 10.58 -16.85 12.75
C THR A 142 9.87 -15.75 13.49
N MET A 143 10.29 -14.51 13.24
CA MET A 143 9.63 -13.37 13.86
C MET A 143 8.14 -13.33 13.49
N PRO A 144 7.35 -12.75 14.40
CA PRO A 144 5.91 -12.92 14.41
C PRO A 144 5.27 -12.37 13.13
N GLY A 145 4.74 -13.29 12.32
CA GLY A 145 4.14 -13.03 11.02
C GLY A 145 4.35 -14.16 9.99
N SER A 146 5.43 -14.93 10.13
CA SER A 146 5.69 -16.15 9.35
C SER A 146 4.61 -17.24 9.48
N TYR A 147 3.68 -17.13 10.43
CA TYR A 147 2.36 -17.73 10.35
C TYR A 147 1.32 -16.62 10.14
N THR A 148 0.59 -16.66 9.03
CA THR A 148 -0.86 -16.39 8.90
C THR A 148 -1.30 -16.35 7.42
N TYR A 149 -2.15 -17.31 7.02
CA TYR A 149 -2.61 -17.63 5.66
C TYR A 149 -1.49 -18.13 4.73
N GLU A 150 -1.56 -19.42 4.36
CA GLU A 150 -0.48 -20.34 3.93
C GLU A 150 0.39 -19.94 2.72
N ASN A 151 0.26 -18.73 2.19
CA ASN A 151 1.18 -18.24 1.16
C ASN A 151 1.18 -16.70 1.01
N SER A 152 0.85 -15.93 2.06
CA SER A 152 0.60 -14.49 1.93
C SER A 152 1.79 -13.69 1.38
N LEU A 153 3.04 -14.01 1.74
CA LEU A 153 4.22 -13.34 1.17
C LEU A 153 4.40 -13.65 -0.33
N TYR A 154 4.21 -14.90 -0.70
CA TYR A 154 4.23 -15.30 -2.10
C TYR A 154 3.11 -14.59 -2.87
N MET A 155 1.87 -14.62 -2.38
CA MET A 155 0.72 -13.95 -3.00
C MET A 155 0.95 -12.44 -3.13
N TYR A 156 1.58 -11.83 -2.12
CA TYR A 156 1.96 -10.42 -2.16
C TYR A 156 2.95 -10.14 -3.28
N THR A 157 3.98 -10.99 -3.38
CA THR A 157 5.00 -10.91 -4.42
C THR A 157 4.39 -11.12 -5.80
N GLN A 158 3.56 -12.16 -5.97
CA GLN A 158 2.87 -12.43 -7.23
C GLN A 158 1.97 -11.27 -7.66
N ARG A 159 1.24 -10.67 -6.71
CA ARG A 159 0.45 -9.47 -6.98
C ARG A 159 1.32 -8.32 -7.47
N ILE A 160 2.44 -8.04 -6.82
CA ILE A 160 3.36 -6.99 -7.26
C ILE A 160 3.86 -7.29 -8.68
N LEU A 161 4.41 -8.48 -8.91
CA LEU A 161 4.93 -8.87 -10.22
C LEU A 161 3.85 -8.73 -11.31
N ALA A 162 2.62 -9.16 -11.03
CA ALA A 162 1.50 -9.00 -11.95
C ALA A 162 1.12 -7.54 -12.22
N ARG A 163 1.19 -6.65 -11.23
CA ARG A 163 0.94 -5.20 -11.41
C ARG A 163 1.98 -4.50 -12.27
N TYR A 164 3.17 -5.08 -12.38
CA TYR A 164 4.21 -4.62 -13.30
C TYR A 164 4.29 -5.47 -14.57
N GLY A 165 3.32 -6.37 -14.81
CA GLY A 165 3.27 -7.20 -15.99
C GLY A 165 4.39 -8.23 -16.10
N ILE A 166 5.13 -8.50 -15.03
CA ILE A 166 6.21 -9.50 -15.01
C ILE A 166 5.62 -10.92 -15.03
N ASN A 167 4.53 -11.14 -14.28
CA ASN A 167 3.80 -12.41 -14.27
C ASN A 167 2.37 -12.20 -14.78
N ASP A 168 1.78 -13.22 -15.41
CA ASP A 168 0.35 -13.20 -15.71
C ASP A 168 -0.46 -13.23 -14.42
N VAL A 169 -1.49 -12.38 -14.31
CA VAL A 169 -2.47 -12.35 -13.23
C VAL A 169 -3.09 -13.74 -13.03
N ALA A 170 -3.25 -14.55 -14.09
CA ALA A 170 -3.74 -15.93 -13.97
C ALA A 170 -2.74 -16.85 -13.25
N SER A 171 -1.44 -16.70 -13.49
CA SER A 171 -0.38 -17.49 -12.84
C SER A 171 -0.20 -17.13 -11.35
N SER A 172 -0.58 -15.92 -10.95
CA SER A 172 -0.60 -15.50 -9.52
C SER A 172 -1.61 -16.27 -8.65
N ARG A 173 -2.56 -17.01 -9.26
CA ARG A 173 -3.71 -17.66 -8.61
C ARG A 173 -3.51 -19.11 -8.15
N GLY A 174 -2.30 -19.65 -8.18
CA GLY A 174 -2.05 -21.00 -7.61
C GLY A 174 -1.12 -21.92 -8.39
N SER A 175 -0.35 -21.42 -9.35
CA SER A 175 0.73 -22.21 -9.94
C SER A 175 2.01 -21.99 -9.14
N SER A 176 2.53 -23.02 -8.47
CA SER A 176 3.88 -23.01 -7.86
C SER A 176 5.00 -22.80 -8.88
N VAL A 177 4.66 -22.78 -10.16
CA VAL A 177 5.56 -22.47 -11.27
C VAL A 177 5.29 -21.03 -11.68
N VAL A 178 6.20 -20.11 -11.33
CA VAL A 178 6.35 -18.86 -12.06
C VAL A 178 6.66 -19.29 -13.49
N PRO A 179 5.78 -19.06 -14.48
CA PRO A 179 6.16 -19.28 -15.85
C PRO A 179 7.37 -18.38 -16.06
N ILE A 180 8.54 -18.96 -16.31
CA ILE A 180 9.60 -18.21 -16.98
C ILE A 180 9.03 -18.05 -18.38
N ASP A 181 8.28 -16.98 -18.56
CA ASP A 181 7.80 -16.58 -19.86
C ASP A 181 9.08 -16.21 -20.61
N HIS A 182 9.63 -17.18 -21.35
CA HIS A 182 10.41 -16.89 -22.54
C HIS A 182 9.41 -16.35 -23.57
N GLY A 183 8.75 -15.25 -23.22
CA GLY A 183 7.62 -14.73 -23.95
C GLY A 183 8.11 -14.15 -25.27
N GLU A 184 7.34 -14.35 -26.31
CA GLU A 184 7.46 -13.72 -27.64
C GLU A 184 7.40 -12.16 -27.58
N ASN A 185 7.42 -11.55 -26.38
CA ASN A 185 7.20 -10.14 -26.08
C ASN A 185 8.37 -9.45 -25.35
N GLY A 186 9.58 -10.02 -25.41
CA GLY A 186 10.76 -9.45 -24.75
C GLY A 186 10.77 -9.63 -23.22
N CYS A 187 11.87 -9.26 -22.59
CA CYS A 187 12.04 -9.37 -21.13
C CYS A 187 11.31 -8.23 -20.40
N ARG A 188 10.92 -8.43 -19.13
CA ARG A 188 10.31 -7.39 -18.29
C ARG A 188 10.98 -7.32 -16.94
N GLY A 189 11.19 -6.10 -16.44
CA GLY A 189 11.93 -5.88 -15.20
C GLY A 189 11.46 -4.65 -14.42
N VAL A 190 11.73 -4.68 -13.12
CA VAL A 190 11.51 -3.52 -12.25
C VAL A 190 12.74 -3.33 -11.37
N ILE A 191 13.27 -2.12 -11.36
CA ILE A 191 14.34 -1.68 -10.47
C ILE A 191 13.72 -0.71 -9.47
N VAL A 192 13.90 -0.98 -8.18
CA VAL A 192 13.35 -0.15 -7.11
C VAL A 192 14.51 0.61 -6.46
N ASP A 193 14.42 1.94 -6.38
CA ASP A 193 15.46 2.76 -5.77
C ASP A 193 15.71 2.33 -4.32
N ASN A 194 16.97 2.41 -3.94
CA ASN A 194 17.44 2.09 -2.61
C ASN A 194 18.31 3.23 -2.11
N LYS A 195 18.13 3.60 -0.84
CA LYS A 195 18.97 4.60 -0.17
C LYS A 195 20.47 4.29 -0.21
N ARG A 196 20.85 3.03 -0.44
CA ARG A 196 22.26 2.61 -0.55
C ARG A 196 22.88 2.88 -1.91
N PHE A 197 22.08 3.12 -2.95
CA PHE A 197 22.62 3.51 -4.24
C PHE A 197 23.27 4.88 -4.13
N THR A 198 24.40 5.04 -4.79
CA THR A 198 25.05 6.33 -5.05
C THR A 198 24.33 7.04 -6.18
N ASP A 199 24.54 8.34 -6.34
CA ASP A 199 23.90 9.10 -7.43
C ASP A 199 24.38 8.62 -8.81
N THR A 200 25.63 8.17 -8.92
CA THR A 200 26.16 7.53 -10.13
C THR A 200 25.46 6.22 -10.45
N GLU A 201 25.23 5.36 -9.45
CA GLU A 201 24.47 4.11 -9.64
C GLU A 201 23.02 4.38 -10.01
N ARG A 202 22.36 5.36 -9.37
CA ARG A 202 20.99 5.76 -9.74
C ARG A 202 20.92 6.22 -11.19
N ALA A 203 21.80 7.13 -11.61
CA ALA A 203 21.82 7.62 -12.99
C ALA A 203 22.07 6.49 -14.00
N MET A 204 22.96 5.56 -13.67
CA MET A 204 23.20 4.36 -14.49
C MET A 204 21.93 3.49 -14.61
N LEU A 205 21.29 3.16 -13.49
CA LEU A 205 20.10 2.29 -13.46
C LEU A 205 18.89 2.95 -14.12
N GLU A 206 18.70 4.25 -13.92
CA GLU A 206 17.69 5.05 -14.63
C GLU A 206 17.95 5.06 -16.14
N SER A 207 19.21 5.20 -16.55
CA SER A 207 19.59 5.13 -17.97
C SER A 207 19.33 3.74 -18.56
N ILE A 208 19.67 2.67 -17.83
CA ILE A 208 19.39 1.28 -18.26
C ILE A 208 17.88 1.09 -18.43
N ALA A 209 17.07 1.52 -17.46
CA ALA A 209 15.62 1.43 -17.56
C ALA A 209 15.07 2.21 -18.76
N ALA A 210 15.53 3.46 -18.97
CA ALA A 210 15.05 4.32 -20.05
C ALA A 210 15.34 3.80 -21.46
N HIS A 211 16.46 3.08 -21.65
CA HIS A 211 16.86 2.54 -22.96
C HIS A 211 16.64 1.03 -23.09
N SER A 212 16.08 0.39 -22.06
CA SER A 212 15.93 -1.07 -21.99
C SER A 212 15.19 -1.68 -23.18
N ALA A 213 14.16 -0.98 -23.70
CA ALA A 213 13.37 -1.48 -24.82
C ALA A 213 14.17 -1.50 -26.12
N GLU A 214 15.04 -0.52 -26.33
CA GLU A 214 15.84 -0.38 -27.55
C GLU A 214 17.13 -1.22 -27.48
N ASP A 215 17.81 -1.19 -26.34
CA ASP A 215 19.14 -1.79 -26.19
C ASP A 215 19.11 -3.27 -25.80
N LEU A 216 18.07 -3.69 -25.07
CA LEU A 216 18.01 -5.00 -24.43
C LEU A 216 16.80 -5.83 -24.86
N ASP A 217 15.89 -5.29 -25.68
CA ASP A 217 14.58 -5.89 -25.95
C ASP A 217 13.83 -6.24 -24.64
N CYS A 218 13.91 -5.31 -23.67
CA CYS A 218 13.32 -5.46 -22.34
C CYS A 218 12.45 -4.24 -21.97
N ASP A 219 11.32 -4.43 -21.30
CA ASP A 219 10.58 -3.35 -20.63
C ASP A 219 10.98 -3.27 -19.15
N ILE A 220 11.94 -2.39 -18.82
CA ILE A 220 12.42 -2.20 -17.45
C ILE A 220 11.91 -0.86 -16.89
N THR A 221 11.15 -0.91 -15.80
CA THR A 221 10.71 0.29 -15.06
C THR A 221 11.64 0.57 -13.87
N PHE A 222 12.13 1.81 -13.74
CA PHE A 222 12.78 2.29 -12.51
C PHE A 222 11.78 3.05 -11.64
N ILE A 223 11.72 2.75 -10.34
CA ILE A 223 10.80 3.37 -9.37
C ILE A 223 11.61 4.14 -8.33
N ARG A 224 11.26 5.41 -8.08
CA ARG A 224 12.05 6.33 -7.25
C ARG A 224 11.33 6.86 -6.01
#